data_AF-A0A9E4V1Y2-F1
#
_entry.id   AF-A0A9E4V1Y2-F1
#
_cell.length_a   1.000
_cell.length_b   1.000
_cell.length_c   1.000
_cell.angle_alpha   90.00
_cell.angle_beta   90.00
_cell.angle_gamma   90.00
#
_symmetry.space_group_name_H-M   'P 1'
#
loop_
_entity.id
_entity.type
_entity.pdbx_description
1 polymer ?
#
loop_
_entity_poly.entity_id
_entity_poly.type
_entity_poly.pdbx_seq_one_letter_code
_entity_poly.pdbx_strand_id
1 'polypeptide(L)'
;MVALEKAGVPTATILSEGFQDDAYASAKAFGMGDIKFAVVPKVYNNITVEETVAQTDPALDEIIKILTTSVNGQAHEDAVLDSRDGTSTETFEGADQFGALDDFNAAFMDRDWGDGFPLIPPTQERVERMLAGTSMDPDELVCLLPPGTGYATVRKIAINAVMAGCKPEHLPVIMAGARALAGLDPQDARGWL
;
A
#
# COMPACT_ATOMS: atom_id res chain seq x y z
N MET A 1 13.36 -0.21 -11.60
CA MET A 1 13.12 -1.53 -12.23
C MET A 1 12.15 -1.41 -13.39
N VAL A 2 10.85 -1.18 -13.15
CA VAL A 2 9.80 -1.18 -14.20
C VAL A 2 10.10 -0.28 -15.41
N ALA A 3 10.59 0.94 -15.18
CA ALA A 3 10.95 1.85 -16.28
C ALA A 3 12.13 1.32 -17.13
N LEU A 4 13.09 0.62 -16.52
CA LEU A 4 14.24 0.03 -17.21
C LEU A 4 13.81 -1.20 -18.03
N GLU A 5 12.97 -2.06 -17.45
CA GLU A 5 12.38 -3.22 -18.15
C GLU A 5 11.55 -2.78 -19.35
N LYS A 6 10.70 -1.75 -19.20
CA LYS A 6 9.95 -1.15 -20.32
C LYS A 6 10.86 -0.55 -21.40
N ALA A 7 12.07 -0.13 -21.04
CA ALA A 7 13.09 0.35 -21.98
C ALA A 7 13.91 -0.80 -22.60
N GLY A 8 13.57 -2.06 -22.32
CA GLY A 8 14.29 -3.24 -22.82
C GLY A 8 15.62 -3.50 -22.11
N VAL A 9 15.86 -2.88 -20.96
CA VAL A 9 17.03 -3.12 -20.13
C VAL A 9 16.67 -4.12 -19.04
N PRO A 10 17.25 -5.35 -19.06
CA PRO A 10 16.98 -6.35 -18.04
C PRO A 10 17.38 -5.86 -16.65
N THR A 11 16.57 -6.22 -15.67
CA THR A 11 16.80 -5.90 -14.27
C THR A 11 16.58 -7.11 -13.39
N ALA A 12 17.33 -7.19 -12.29
CA ALA A 12 17.15 -8.19 -11.24
C ALA A 12 16.95 -7.45 -9.93
N THR A 13 15.81 -7.67 -9.29
CA THR A 13 15.55 -7.13 -7.95
C THR A 13 16.03 -8.13 -6.91
N ILE A 14 16.76 -7.64 -5.92
CA ILE A 14 17.09 -8.43 -4.73
C ILE A 14 16.02 -8.10 -3.68
N LEU A 15 15.32 -9.11 -3.21
CA LEU A 15 14.19 -8.97 -2.31
C LEU A 15 14.47 -9.69 -1.00
N SER A 16 14.13 -9.07 0.13
CA SER A 16 14.23 -9.74 1.41
C SER A 16 13.04 -10.67 1.64
N GLU A 17 13.28 -11.78 2.30
CA GLU A 17 12.23 -12.71 2.71
C GLU A 17 11.14 -11.98 3.52
N GLY A 18 9.88 -12.27 3.20
CA GLY A 18 8.70 -11.61 3.77
C GLY A 18 8.11 -10.48 2.92
N PHE A 19 8.82 -10.01 1.89
CA PHE A 19 8.38 -8.90 1.02
C PHE A 19 7.90 -9.35 -0.37
N GLN A 20 7.75 -10.65 -0.61
CA GLN A 20 7.31 -11.19 -1.91
C GLN A 20 5.97 -10.61 -2.36
N ASP A 21 4.97 -10.61 -1.49
CA ASP A 21 3.62 -10.13 -1.82
C ASP A 21 3.61 -8.62 -2.10
N ASP A 22 4.40 -7.83 -1.36
CA ASP A 22 4.61 -6.40 -1.62
C ASP A 22 5.26 -6.16 -2.98
N ALA A 23 6.26 -6.97 -3.35
CA ALA A 23 6.92 -6.88 -4.65
C ALA A 23 5.94 -7.19 -5.79
N TYR A 24 5.11 -8.21 -5.65
CA TYR A 24 4.06 -8.53 -6.64
C TYR A 24 3.00 -7.44 -6.73
N ALA A 25 2.50 -6.96 -5.59
CA ALA A 25 1.50 -5.89 -5.54
C ALA A 25 2.05 -4.59 -6.18
N SER A 26 3.30 -4.25 -5.89
CA SER A 26 3.98 -3.09 -6.46
C SER A 26 4.19 -3.26 -7.97
N ALA A 27 4.70 -4.41 -8.42
CA ALA A 27 4.90 -4.69 -9.83
C ALA A 27 3.58 -4.58 -10.62
N LYS A 28 2.50 -5.16 -10.08
CA LYS A 28 1.15 -5.03 -10.64
C LYS A 28 0.69 -3.57 -10.71
N ALA A 29 0.88 -2.79 -9.63
CA ALA A 29 0.52 -1.38 -9.60
C ALA A 29 1.25 -0.53 -10.66
N PHE A 30 2.47 -0.91 -11.04
CA PHE A 30 3.25 -0.22 -12.07
C PHE A 30 3.12 -0.85 -13.48
N GLY A 31 2.22 -1.82 -13.65
CA GLY A 31 1.96 -2.47 -14.94
C GLY A 31 3.07 -3.43 -15.39
N MET A 32 3.66 -4.16 -14.44
CA MET A 32 4.65 -5.20 -14.70
C MET A 32 4.14 -6.53 -14.10
N GLY A 33 3.54 -7.36 -14.93
CA GLY A 33 2.90 -8.61 -14.47
C GLY A 33 3.89 -9.72 -14.08
N ASP A 34 5.10 -9.69 -14.65
CA ASP A 34 6.05 -10.80 -14.59
C ASP A 34 7.37 -10.36 -13.93
N ILE A 35 7.29 -9.88 -12.68
CA ILE A 35 8.48 -9.49 -11.91
C ILE A 35 9.29 -10.72 -11.51
N LYS A 36 10.61 -10.63 -11.70
CA LYS A 36 11.59 -11.61 -11.21
C LYS A 36 12.48 -10.98 -10.16
N PHE A 37 12.69 -11.69 -9.07
CA PHE A 37 13.56 -11.26 -7.99
C PHE A 37 14.35 -12.46 -7.42
N ALA A 38 15.53 -12.18 -6.91
CA ALA A 38 16.30 -13.12 -6.11
C ALA A 38 16.02 -12.83 -4.63
N VAL A 39 15.69 -13.86 -3.84
CA VAL A 39 15.31 -13.68 -2.43
C VAL A 39 16.52 -13.86 -1.53
N VAL A 40 16.74 -12.90 -0.62
CA VAL A 40 17.76 -12.97 0.43
C VAL A 40 17.10 -13.04 1.82
N PRO A 41 17.70 -13.71 2.80
CA PRO A 41 17.08 -13.96 4.10
C PRO A 41 16.74 -12.71 4.93
N LYS A 42 17.55 -11.65 4.86
CA LYS A 42 17.37 -10.46 5.71
C LYS A 42 17.30 -9.17 4.90
N VAL A 43 16.61 -8.19 5.47
CA VAL A 43 16.72 -6.80 5.06
C VAL A 43 18.16 -6.31 5.24
N TYR A 44 18.64 -5.52 4.28
CA TYR A 44 19.98 -4.94 4.34
C TYR A 44 20.10 -3.81 5.38
N ASN A 45 18.98 -3.38 5.95
CA ASN A 45 18.97 -2.38 7.01
C ASN A 45 19.40 -3.05 8.32
N ASN A 46 20.38 -2.49 9.02
CA ASN A 46 20.94 -2.98 10.29
C ASN A 46 21.71 -4.33 10.25
N ILE A 47 22.32 -4.70 9.13
CA ILE A 47 23.27 -5.83 9.08
C ILE A 47 24.68 -5.35 8.72
N THR A 48 25.70 -6.12 9.09
CA THR A 48 27.09 -5.77 8.73
C THR A 48 27.36 -5.98 7.25
N VAL A 49 28.46 -5.42 6.75
CA VAL A 49 28.94 -5.68 5.38
C VAL A 49 29.26 -7.18 5.20
N GLU A 50 29.82 -7.83 6.21
CA GLU A 50 30.13 -9.26 6.17
C GLU A 50 28.85 -10.10 6.07
N GLU A 51 27.82 -9.77 6.86
CA GLU A 51 26.51 -10.43 6.78
C GLU A 51 25.81 -10.15 5.45
N THR A 52 25.91 -8.92 4.94
CA THR A 52 25.42 -8.51 3.62
C THR A 52 26.00 -9.39 2.53
N VAL A 53 27.33 -9.56 2.50
CA VAL A 53 28.01 -10.40 1.51
C VAL A 53 27.61 -11.86 1.70
N ALA A 54 27.69 -12.38 2.92
CA ALA A 54 27.38 -13.78 3.22
C ALA A 54 25.95 -14.19 2.83
N GLN A 55 24.99 -13.28 2.92
CA GLN A 55 23.61 -13.55 2.51
C GLN A 55 23.35 -13.35 1.01
N THR A 56 24.13 -12.50 0.34
CA THR A 56 23.91 -12.14 -1.07
C THR A 56 24.68 -13.07 -2.01
N ASP A 57 25.87 -13.53 -1.61
CA ASP A 57 26.70 -14.41 -2.41
C ASP A 57 25.95 -15.66 -2.92
N PRO A 58 25.14 -16.36 -2.09
CA PRO A 58 24.34 -17.50 -2.56
C PRO A 58 23.27 -17.14 -3.59
N ALA A 59 22.80 -15.89 -3.61
CA ALA A 59 21.78 -15.40 -4.54
C ALA A 59 22.37 -14.95 -5.90
N LEU A 60 23.70 -14.85 -6.03
CA LEU A 60 24.35 -14.34 -7.24
C LEU A 60 24.00 -15.14 -8.49
N ASP A 61 23.94 -16.47 -8.40
CA ASP A 61 23.59 -17.34 -9.54
C ASP A 61 22.16 -17.07 -10.03
N GLU A 62 21.23 -16.82 -9.09
CA GLU A 62 19.86 -16.45 -9.42
C GLU A 62 19.77 -15.05 -10.03
N ILE A 63 20.49 -14.08 -9.48
CA ILE A 63 20.59 -12.71 -10.04
C ILE A 63 21.10 -12.75 -11.48
N ILE A 64 22.20 -13.49 -11.72
CA ILE A 64 22.77 -13.65 -13.06
C ILE A 64 21.74 -14.32 -13.99
N LYS A 65 21.08 -15.38 -13.53
CA LYS A 65 20.03 -16.06 -14.31
C LYS A 65 18.89 -15.11 -14.69
N ILE A 66 18.44 -14.25 -13.76
CA ILE A 66 17.38 -13.26 -14.03
C ILE A 66 17.86 -12.26 -15.10
N LEU A 67 19.08 -11.73 -14.96
CA LEU A 67 19.63 -10.73 -15.90
C LEU A 67 19.92 -11.30 -17.30
N THR A 68 20.21 -12.60 -17.40
CA THR A 68 20.66 -13.26 -18.64
C THR A 68 19.56 -14.05 -19.36
N THR A 69 18.41 -14.26 -18.72
CA THR A 69 17.25 -14.91 -19.34
C THR A 69 16.31 -13.86 -19.90
N SER A 70 16.15 -13.82 -21.22
CA SER A 70 15.19 -12.92 -21.88
C SER A 70 13.77 -13.19 -21.37
N VAL A 71 13.16 -12.18 -20.76
CA VAL A 71 11.71 -12.17 -20.55
C VAL A 71 11.11 -11.65 -21.84
N ASN A 72 10.23 -12.43 -22.48
CA ASN A 72 9.37 -11.88 -23.52
C ASN A 72 8.50 -10.85 -22.82
N GLY A 73 8.86 -9.57 -22.95
CA GLY A 73 8.14 -8.44 -22.39
C GLY A 73 6.76 -8.32 -23.02
N GLN A 74 5.84 -9.22 -22.65
CA GLN A 74 4.42 -8.94 -22.75
C GLN A 74 4.14 -7.90 -21.68
N ALA A 75 4.34 -6.64 -22.06
CA ALA A 75 3.71 -5.52 -21.43
C ALA A 75 2.21 -5.84 -21.42
N HIS A 76 1.68 -6.19 -20.26
CA HIS A 76 0.25 -6.14 -20.05
C HIS A 76 -0.11 -4.66 -20.11
N GLU A 77 -0.58 -4.22 -21.28
CA GLU A 77 -1.41 -3.03 -21.38
C GLU A 77 -2.57 -3.18 -20.39
N ASP A 78 -2.83 -2.08 -19.68
CA ASP A 78 -3.93 -1.89 -18.75
C ASP A 78 -3.84 -2.66 -17.42
N ALA A 79 -2.79 -2.37 -16.64
CA ALA A 79 -3.00 -2.22 -15.20
C ALA A 79 -3.57 -0.82 -14.94
N VAL A 80 -4.78 -0.56 -15.46
CA VAL A 80 -5.71 0.25 -14.67
C VAL A 80 -5.75 -0.50 -13.34
N LEU A 81 -5.43 0.17 -12.23
CA LEU A 81 -5.85 -0.29 -10.91
C LEU A 81 -7.37 -0.23 -10.92
N ASP A 82 -7.98 -1.11 -11.70
CA ASP A 82 -9.40 -1.32 -11.71
C ASP A 82 -9.72 -1.83 -10.32
N SER A 83 -10.70 -1.13 -9.77
CA SER A 83 -11.41 -1.43 -8.55
C SER A 83 -11.25 -2.89 -8.13
N ARG A 84 -10.69 -3.12 -6.93
CA ARG A 84 -10.91 -4.38 -6.22
C ARG A 84 -12.41 -4.69 -6.37
N ASP A 85 -12.70 -5.91 -6.82
CA ASP A 85 -14.01 -6.53 -7.05
C ASP A 85 -15.17 -5.68 -6.53
N GLY A 86 -16.12 -5.32 -7.40
CA GLY A 86 -17.24 -4.38 -7.19
C GLY A 86 -18.17 -4.58 -5.97
N THR A 87 -17.73 -5.28 -4.93
CA THR A 87 -18.23 -5.21 -3.57
C THR A 87 -17.73 -3.92 -2.91
N SER A 88 -18.58 -2.89 -2.90
CA SER A 88 -18.30 -1.60 -2.25
C SER A 88 -18.47 -1.62 -0.72
N THR A 89 -18.96 -2.73 -0.15
CA THR A 89 -19.37 -2.82 1.27
C THR A 89 -19.19 -4.23 1.83
N GLU A 90 -18.52 -4.37 2.98
CA GLU A 90 -18.48 -5.58 3.80
C GLU A 90 -19.45 -5.46 4.98
N THR A 91 -20.09 -6.56 5.37
CA THR A 91 -21.01 -6.62 6.51
C THR A 91 -20.52 -7.64 7.53
N PHE A 92 -20.58 -7.29 8.81
CA PHE A 92 -20.22 -8.14 9.94
C PHE A 92 -21.45 -8.37 10.81
N GLU A 93 -21.70 -9.62 11.16
CA GLU A 93 -22.82 -10.04 11.99
C GLU A 93 -22.29 -10.72 13.25
N GLY A 94 -22.90 -10.43 14.40
CA GLY A 94 -22.59 -11.08 15.67
C GLY A 94 -23.87 -11.34 16.47
N ALA A 95 -23.73 -11.97 17.64
CA ALA A 95 -24.86 -12.26 18.52
C ALA A 95 -25.65 -11.00 18.93
N ASP A 96 -24.96 -9.86 18.99
CA ASP A 96 -25.52 -8.53 19.18
C ASP A 96 -24.65 -7.47 18.47
N GLN A 97 -24.91 -6.19 18.73
CA GLN A 97 -24.16 -5.07 18.15
C GLN A 97 -22.70 -5.03 18.59
N PHE A 98 -22.38 -5.51 19.80
CA PHE A 98 -21.00 -5.55 20.29
C PHE A 98 -20.25 -6.72 19.65
N GLY A 99 -20.89 -7.89 19.51
CA GLY A 99 -20.32 -9.03 18.79
C GLY A 99 -20.00 -8.68 17.33
N ALA A 100 -20.91 -7.98 16.64
CA ALA A 100 -20.64 -7.52 15.27
C ALA A 100 -19.46 -6.53 15.19
N LEU A 101 -19.27 -5.69 16.22
CA LEU A 101 -18.15 -4.76 16.31
C LEU A 101 -16.82 -5.48 16.58
N ASP A 102 -16.86 -6.51 17.43
CA ASP A 102 -15.70 -7.34 17.74
C ASP A 102 -15.23 -8.11 16.48
N ASP A 103 -16.16 -8.73 15.75
CA ASP A 103 -15.85 -9.45 14.50
C ASP A 103 -15.30 -8.51 13.42
N PHE A 104 -15.86 -7.30 13.29
CA PHE A 104 -15.32 -6.26 12.41
C PHE A 104 -13.88 -5.89 12.79
N ASN A 105 -13.62 -5.63 14.07
CA ASN A 105 -12.28 -5.26 14.53
C ASN A 105 -11.28 -6.40 14.35
N ALA A 106 -11.65 -7.63 14.70
CA ALA A 106 -10.81 -8.80 14.49
C ALA A 106 -10.42 -8.96 13.02
N ALA A 107 -11.39 -8.89 12.10
CA ALA A 107 -11.12 -9.02 10.67
C ALA A 107 -10.23 -7.89 10.11
N PHE A 108 -10.37 -6.66 10.62
CA PHE A 108 -9.53 -5.54 10.19
C PHE A 108 -8.11 -5.65 10.76
N MET A 109 -7.96 -6.10 12.01
CA MET A 109 -6.64 -6.35 12.60
C MET A 109 -5.91 -7.51 11.92
N ASP A 110 -6.62 -8.60 11.58
CA ASP A 110 -6.05 -9.75 10.85
C ASP A 110 -5.56 -9.38 9.43
N ARG A 111 -6.05 -8.26 8.88
CA ARG A 111 -5.63 -7.71 7.58
C ARG A 111 -4.58 -6.61 7.71
N ASP A 112 -4.09 -6.34 8.92
CA ASP A 112 -3.23 -5.21 9.25
C ASP A 112 -3.85 -3.84 8.85
N TRP A 113 -5.18 -3.72 8.89
CA TRP A 113 -5.92 -2.51 8.57
C TRP A 113 -6.31 -1.75 9.84
N GLY A 114 -5.32 -1.44 10.68
CA GLY A 114 -5.50 -0.71 11.93
C GLY A 114 -4.15 -0.37 12.57
N ASP A 115 -4.18 0.39 13.66
CA ASP A 115 -3.00 0.79 14.44
C ASP A 115 -2.93 0.09 15.81
N GLY A 116 -3.77 -0.93 16.01
CA GLY A 116 -3.92 -1.67 17.28
C GLY A 116 -5.00 -1.10 18.21
N PHE A 117 -5.62 0.04 17.88
CA PHE A 117 -6.79 0.55 18.60
C PHE A 117 -8.10 0.09 17.95
N PRO A 118 -9.21 0.00 18.72
CA PRO A 118 -10.52 -0.30 18.15
C PRO A 118 -10.96 0.74 17.12
N LEU A 119 -11.42 0.27 15.98
CA LEU A 119 -11.91 1.07 14.86
C LEU A 119 -13.42 1.25 14.93
N ILE A 120 -13.90 2.41 14.45
CA ILE A 120 -15.32 2.65 14.22
C ILE A 120 -15.70 2.17 12.81
N PRO A 121 -16.69 1.28 12.64
CA PRO A 121 -17.10 0.83 11.31
C PRO A 121 -17.52 2.01 10.43
N PRO A 122 -16.88 2.21 9.25
CA PRO A 122 -17.13 3.35 8.39
C PRO A 122 -18.39 3.15 7.54
N THR A 123 -19.54 3.05 8.20
CA THR A 123 -20.84 2.90 7.54
C THR A 123 -21.12 4.08 6.63
N GLN A 124 -21.93 3.86 5.59
CA GLN A 124 -22.28 4.90 4.62
C GLN A 124 -22.79 6.18 5.30
N GLU A 125 -23.68 6.06 6.28
CA GLU A 125 -24.21 7.21 7.03
C GLU A 125 -23.09 7.98 7.78
N ARG A 126 -22.14 7.27 8.42
CA ARG A 126 -21.03 7.92 9.13
C ARG A 126 -20.10 8.64 8.16
N VAL A 127 -19.84 8.04 6.99
CA VAL A 127 -19.01 8.64 5.94
C VAL A 127 -19.69 9.87 5.34
N GLU A 128 -20.99 9.81 5.07
CA GLU A 128 -21.78 10.96 4.59
C GLU A 128 -21.74 12.13 5.60
N ARG A 129 -21.87 11.85 6.90
CA ARG A 129 -21.71 12.88 7.94
C ARG A 129 -20.29 13.44 8.01
N MET A 130 -19.27 12.59 7.85
CA MET A 130 -17.87 13.04 7.81
C MET A 130 -17.61 13.97 6.62
N LEU A 131 -18.17 13.64 5.45
CA LEU A 131 -18.04 14.43 4.22
C LEU A 131 -18.67 15.82 4.34
N ALA A 132 -19.66 16.02 5.21
CA ALA A 132 -20.21 17.35 5.49
C ALA A 132 -19.18 18.34 6.09
N GLY A 133 -18.02 17.85 6.53
CA GLY A 133 -16.89 18.67 7.00
C GLY A 133 -16.13 19.40 5.89
N THR A 134 -16.45 19.17 4.61
CA THR A 134 -15.83 19.83 3.46
C THR A 134 -16.86 20.17 2.39
N SER A 135 -16.54 21.13 1.53
CA SER A 135 -17.31 21.44 0.32
C SER A 135 -16.71 20.84 -0.95
N MET A 136 -15.59 20.12 -0.83
CA MET A 136 -14.92 19.46 -1.95
C MET A 136 -15.76 18.27 -2.45
N ASP A 137 -15.59 17.93 -3.73
CA ASP A 137 -16.23 16.75 -4.30
C ASP A 137 -15.68 15.47 -3.63
N PRO A 138 -16.53 14.54 -3.14
CA PRO A 138 -16.07 13.31 -2.49
C PRO A 138 -15.10 12.47 -3.34
N ASP A 139 -15.20 12.54 -4.66
CA ASP A 139 -14.38 11.75 -5.57
C ASP A 139 -13.18 12.54 -6.12
N GLU A 140 -13.00 13.79 -5.68
CA GLU A 140 -11.82 14.61 -5.96
C GLU A 140 -10.56 14.00 -5.35
N LEU A 141 -9.48 13.98 -6.14
CA LEU A 141 -8.16 13.52 -5.71
C LEU A 141 -7.48 14.57 -4.82
N VAL A 142 -7.17 14.20 -3.58
CA VAL A 142 -6.46 15.07 -2.63
C VAL A 142 -4.95 14.98 -2.81
N CYS A 143 -4.41 13.76 -2.88
CA CYS A 143 -2.99 13.49 -3.14
C CYS A 143 -2.77 12.03 -3.59
N LEU A 144 -1.55 11.75 -4.03
CA LEU A 144 -1.06 10.39 -4.24
C LEU A 144 -0.16 10.02 -3.06
N LEU A 145 -0.50 8.96 -2.33
CA LEU A 145 0.26 8.55 -1.14
C LEU A 145 1.33 7.50 -1.52
N PRO A 146 2.62 7.73 -1.20
CA PRO A 146 3.65 6.70 -1.31
C PRO A 146 3.44 5.57 -0.28
N PRO A 147 4.02 4.37 -0.47
CA PRO A 147 4.92 3.96 -1.56
C PRO A 147 4.20 3.49 -2.84
N GLY A 148 2.92 3.14 -2.78
CA GLY A 148 2.17 2.59 -3.92
C GLY A 148 1.50 3.63 -4.83
N THR A 149 1.75 4.94 -4.61
CA THR A 149 1.08 6.03 -5.33
C THR A 149 -0.45 5.92 -5.22
N GLY A 150 -0.92 5.54 -4.03
CA GLY A 150 -2.33 5.28 -3.78
C GLY A 150 -3.16 6.56 -3.95
N TYR A 151 -4.21 6.49 -4.76
CA TYR A 151 -5.14 7.61 -4.95
C TYR A 151 -5.93 7.88 -3.68
N ALA A 152 -5.57 8.94 -2.96
CA ALA A 152 -6.29 9.41 -1.79
C ALA A 152 -7.33 10.44 -2.21
N THR A 153 -8.57 9.99 -2.47
CA THR A 153 -9.70 10.89 -2.71
C THR A 153 -10.28 11.39 -1.39
N VAL A 154 -11.09 12.46 -1.45
CA VAL A 154 -11.80 13.01 -0.27
C VAL A 154 -12.57 11.90 0.47
N ARG A 155 -13.32 11.06 -0.26
CA ARG A 155 -14.09 9.93 0.30
C ARG A 155 -13.21 8.90 0.98
N LYS A 156 -12.08 8.51 0.38
CA LYS A 156 -11.16 7.53 0.99
C LYS A 156 -10.53 8.08 2.27
N ILE A 157 -10.18 9.36 2.30
CA ILE A 157 -9.69 10.02 3.50
C ILE A 157 -10.79 10.09 4.57
N ALA A 158 -12.03 10.42 4.19
CA ALA A 158 -13.17 10.43 5.10
C ALA A 158 -13.47 9.06 5.71
N ILE A 159 -13.38 7.98 4.93
CA ILE A 159 -13.53 6.59 5.44
C ILE A 159 -12.50 6.31 6.54
N ASN A 160 -11.22 6.62 6.30
CA ASN A 160 -10.17 6.44 7.31
C ASN A 160 -10.38 7.34 8.54
N ALA A 161 -10.81 8.59 8.33
CA ALA A 161 -11.12 9.51 9.42
C ALA A 161 -12.28 9.00 10.30
N VAL A 162 -13.31 8.39 9.69
CA VAL A 162 -14.41 7.75 10.45
C VAL A 162 -13.87 6.58 11.27
N MET A 163 -13.06 5.70 10.67
CA MET A 163 -12.46 4.56 11.38
C MET A 163 -11.66 5.00 12.60
N ALA A 164 -10.92 6.11 12.47
CA ALA A 164 -10.17 6.74 13.56
C ALA A 164 -11.05 7.54 14.56
N GLY A 165 -12.37 7.57 14.40
CA GLY A 165 -13.29 8.29 15.30
C GLY A 165 -13.21 9.82 15.22
N CYS A 166 -12.73 10.36 14.10
CA CYS A 166 -12.65 11.81 13.90
C CYS A 166 -14.04 12.46 13.76
N LYS A 167 -14.08 13.78 13.92
CA LYS A 167 -15.27 14.59 13.65
C LYS A 167 -15.18 15.26 12.27
N PRO A 168 -16.32 15.64 11.65
CA PRO A 168 -16.33 16.29 10.33
C PRO A 168 -15.43 17.53 10.28
N GLU A 169 -15.39 18.33 11.34
CA GLU A 169 -14.58 19.56 11.39
C GLU A 169 -13.07 19.30 11.30
N HIS A 170 -12.63 18.06 11.54
CA HIS A 170 -11.23 17.66 11.42
C HIS A 170 -10.84 17.32 9.97
N LEU A 171 -11.80 16.99 9.10
CA LEU A 171 -11.53 16.48 7.75
C LEU A 171 -10.65 17.42 6.90
N PRO A 172 -10.87 18.76 6.89
CA PRO A 172 -10.00 19.67 6.15
C PRO A 172 -8.54 19.61 6.60
N VAL A 173 -8.31 19.48 7.92
CA VAL A 173 -6.96 19.39 8.49
C VAL A 173 -6.31 18.05 8.15
N ILE A 174 -7.07 16.95 8.21
CA ILE A 174 -6.59 15.62 7.82
C ILE A 174 -6.16 15.61 6.35
N MET A 175 -6.98 16.18 5.46
CA MET A 175 -6.64 16.29 4.03
C MET A 175 -5.39 17.16 3.81
N ALA A 176 -5.23 18.25 4.56
CA ALA A 176 -4.02 19.07 4.51
C ALA A 176 -2.79 18.28 5.00
N GLY A 177 -2.91 17.50 6.07
CA GLY A 177 -1.85 16.62 6.56
C GLY A 177 -1.47 15.55 5.54
N ALA A 178 -2.45 14.90 4.91
CA ALA A 178 -2.21 13.92 3.84
C ALA A 178 -1.45 14.53 2.66
N ARG A 179 -1.80 15.76 2.26
CA ARG A 179 -1.07 16.51 1.22
C ARG A 179 0.36 16.83 1.64
N ALA A 180 0.55 17.28 2.88
CA ALA A 180 1.88 17.59 3.40
C ALA A 180 2.77 16.35 3.41
N LEU A 181 2.28 15.22 3.92
CA LEU A 181 3.01 13.95 3.95
C LEU A 181 3.34 13.43 2.55
N ALA A 182 2.40 13.55 1.60
CA ALA A 182 2.63 13.17 0.21
C ALA A 182 3.71 14.02 -0.48
N GLY A 183 3.92 15.26 -0.01
CA GLY A 183 4.93 16.18 -0.53
C GLY A 183 6.29 16.10 0.15
N LEU A 184 6.47 15.27 1.18
CA LEU A 184 7.76 15.11 1.84
C LEU A 184 8.74 14.36 0.94
N ASP A 185 9.99 14.82 0.90
CA ASP A 185 11.08 14.05 0.30
C ASP A 185 11.24 12.74 1.09
N PRO A 186 11.31 11.57 0.44
CA PRO A 186 11.61 10.29 1.09
C PRO A 186 12.90 10.30 1.95
N GLN A 187 13.82 11.22 1.71
CA GLN A 187 15.00 11.43 2.56
C GLN A 187 14.67 12.16 3.86
N ASP A 188 13.77 13.15 3.80
CA ASP A 188 13.35 13.95 4.97
C ASP A 188 12.39 13.17 5.87
N ALA A 189 11.53 12.31 5.32
CA ALA A 189 10.58 11.51 6.08
C ALA A 189 11.26 10.47 7.01
N ARG A 190 12.48 10.02 6.67
CA ARG A 190 13.25 9.04 7.46
C ARG A 190 13.82 9.59 8.77
N GLY A 191 13.83 10.91 8.97
CA GLY A 191 14.29 11.52 10.22
C GLY A 191 13.25 11.53 11.34
N TRP A 192 12.01 11.16 11.04
CA TRP A 192 10.85 11.28 11.94
C TRP A 192 10.33 9.94 12.48
N LEU A 193 10.79 8.82 11.94
CA LEU A 193 10.47 7.45 12.34
C LEU A 193 11.73 6.79 12.91
#